data_AF-A0A8E6B5G9-F1
#
_entry.id   AF-A0A8E6B5G9-F1
#
_cell.length_a   1.000
_cell.length_b   1.000
_cell.length_c   1.000
_cell.angle_alpha   90.00
_cell.angle_beta   90.00
_cell.angle_gamma   90.00
#
_symmetry.space_group_name_H-M   'P 1'
#
loop_
_entity.id
_entity.type
_entity.pdbx_description
1 polymer ?
#
loop_
_entity_poly.entity_id
_entity_poly.type
_entity_poly.pdbx_seq_one_letter_code
_entity_poly.pdbx_strand_id
1 'polypeptide(L)'
;MPLVAGKSSADVSPMFLLANESLQTLFDFRGADDAKDWQNVNDGVMSGVFEGKFKITDKKTMEFFGTLSLVNNGDFASVRTKAKKLGLEKGDTVVAKVRGDGREYTLNLYLNKPLIAF
;
A
#
# COMPACT_ATOMS: atom_id res chain seq x y z
N MET A 1 9.60 6.16 -2.57
CA MET A 1 10.33 5.76 -1.35
C MET A 1 9.78 4.42 -0.91
N PRO A 2 10.63 3.47 -0.50
CA PRO A 2 10.26 2.06 -0.54
C PRO A 2 9.34 1.60 0.59
N LEU A 3 8.49 0.62 0.28
CA LEU A 3 7.87 -0.31 1.22
C LEU A 3 8.87 -1.45 1.47
N VAL A 4 9.17 -1.75 2.74
CA VAL A 4 10.16 -2.77 3.11
C VAL A 4 9.57 -3.79 4.08
N ALA A 5 10.10 -5.01 4.08
CA ALA A 5 9.80 -6.04 5.07
C ALA A 5 11.08 -6.47 5.83
N GLY A 6 10.96 -6.83 7.12
CA GLY A 6 12.06 -7.32 7.96
C GLY A 6 11.59 -8.27 9.07
N LYS A 7 12.46 -9.08 9.66
CA LYS A 7 12.10 -10.02 10.75
C LYS A 7 12.21 -9.32 12.11
N SER A 8 11.30 -9.62 13.03
CA SER A 8 11.30 -9.03 14.38
C SER A 8 11.67 -10.06 15.45
N SER A 9 12.66 -9.72 16.27
CA SER A 9 12.84 -10.30 17.60
C SER A 9 12.82 -9.17 18.64
N ALA A 10 11.82 -9.24 19.53
CA ALA A 10 11.59 -8.47 20.76
C ALA A 10 11.73 -6.92 20.74
N ASP A 11 10.60 -6.24 20.98
CA ASP A 11 10.44 -4.92 21.62
C ASP A 11 11.53 -3.84 21.35
N VAL A 12 11.74 -3.48 20.09
CA VAL A 12 12.62 -2.37 19.69
C VAL A 12 11.82 -1.27 19.01
N SER A 13 12.04 -0.02 19.44
CA SER A 13 11.43 1.17 18.83
C SER A 13 11.68 1.19 17.31
N PRO A 14 10.75 1.71 16.49
CA PRO A 14 10.83 1.63 15.03
C PRO A 14 12.06 2.31 14.41
N MET A 15 12.74 3.19 15.17
CA MET A 15 13.99 3.83 14.77
C MET A 15 15.22 2.92 14.88
N PHE A 16 15.17 1.84 15.67
CA PHE A 16 16.24 0.86 15.86
C PHE A 16 16.20 -0.33 14.88
N LEU A 17 15.09 -0.53 14.15
CA LEU A 17 14.96 -1.58 13.12
C LEU A 17 15.95 -1.43 11.95
N LEU A 18 16.61 -0.28 11.81
CA LEU A 18 17.44 0.05 10.65
C LEU A 18 18.89 -0.47 10.74
N ALA A 19 19.34 -0.98 11.88
CA ALA A 19 20.78 -1.21 12.09
C ALA A 19 21.25 -2.67 11.88
N ASN A 20 20.38 -3.68 11.88
CA ASN A 20 20.85 -5.07 11.89
C ASN A 20 19.99 -6.13 11.17
N GLU A 21 19.02 -5.73 10.35
CA GLU A 21 18.13 -6.65 9.62
C GLU A 21 18.22 -6.37 8.11
N SER A 22 18.36 -7.42 7.30
CA SER A 22 18.35 -7.30 5.83
C SER A 22 16.94 -6.94 5.36
N LEU A 23 16.67 -5.65 5.22
CA LEU A 23 15.37 -5.16 4.76
C LEU A 23 15.15 -5.57 3.30
N GLN A 24 14.17 -6.43 3.06
CA GLN A 24 13.72 -6.74 1.71
C GLN A 24 12.83 -5.59 1.22
N THR A 25 13.25 -4.95 0.13
CA THR A 25 12.41 -3.95 -0.52
C THR A 25 11.32 -4.63 -1.33
N LEU A 26 10.06 -4.36 -0.99
CA LEU A 26 8.89 -4.90 -1.70
C LEU A 26 8.51 -4.04 -2.91
N PHE A 27 8.53 -2.72 -2.74
CA PHE A 27 8.23 -1.72 -3.78
C PHE A 27 9.09 -0.49 -3.54
N ASP A 28 9.89 -0.03 -4.50
CA ASP A 28 10.75 1.16 -4.34
C ASP A 28 10.28 2.39 -5.13
N PHE A 29 9.44 2.17 -6.14
CA PHE A 29 8.83 3.18 -7.00
C PHE A 29 9.85 3.97 -7.81
N ARG A 30 10.98 3.33 -8.18
CA ARG A 30 12.07 3.94 -8.94
C ARG A 30 12.00 3.64 -10.43
N GLY A 31 11.27 2.60 -10.84
CA GLY A 31 11.12 2.19 -12.23
C GLY A 31 9.72 2.45 -12.79
N ALA A 32 9.64 2.74 -14.09
CA ALA A 32 8.35 2.83 -14.79
C ALA A 32 7.57 1.48 -14.75
N ASP A 33 8.29 0.37 -14.60
CA ASP A 33 7.69 -0.95 -14.45
C ASP A 33 7.02 -1.17 -13.09
N ASP A 34 7.41 -0.43 -12.05
CA ASP A 34 6.76 -0.53 -10.73
C ASP A 34 5.30 -0.11 -10.81
N ALA A 35 4.97 0.84 -11.69
CA ALA A 35 3.59 1.26 -11.93
C ALA A 35 2.74 0.12 -12.51
N LYS A 36 3.34 -0.82 -13.27
CA LYS A 36 2.64 -1.94 -13.90
C LYS A 36 2.18 -2.98 -12.88
N ASP A 37 2.79 -2.99 -11.70
CA ASP A 37 2.43 -3.86 -10.58
C ASP A 37 1.24 -3.30 -9.79
N TRP A 38 0.79 -2.06 -10.04
CA TRP A 38 -0.31 -1.42 -9.31
C TRP A 38 -1.52 -1.15 -10.19
N GLN A 39 -2.69 -1.11 -9.57
CA GLN A 39 -3.97 -0.85 -10.23
C GLN A 39 -4.90 -0.06 -9.30
N ASN A 40 -5.70 0.81 -9.91
CA ASN A 40 -6.80 1.48 -9.22
C ASN A 40 -7.91 0.45 -8.94
N VAL A 41 -8.54 0.57 -7.79
CA VAL A 41 -9.76 -0.17 -7.44
C VAL A 41 -10.83 0.87 -7.20
N ASN A 42 -11.66 1.06 -8.23
CA ASN A 42 -12.84 1.91 -8.18
C ASN A 42 -14.04 0.96 -8.11
N ASP A 43 -14.77 0.98 -7.00
CA ASP A 43 -16.07 0.33 -6.94
C ASP A 43 -17.06 1.23 -7.71
N GLY A 44 -17.68 0.68 -8.76
CA GLY A 44 -18.62 1.41 -9.61
C GLY A 44 -20.08 1.28 -9.16
N VAL A 45 -20.34 0.76 -7.96
CA VAL A 45 -21.68 0.28 -7.58
C VAL A 45 -22.66 1.39 -7.20
N MET A 46 -22.24 2.61 -6.86
CA MET A 46 -23.19 3.67 -6.44
C MET A 46 -22.90 5.05 -7.05
N SER A 47 -23.16 5.24 -8.34
CA SER A 47 -23.47 6.53 -9.03
C SER A 47 -22.59 7.77 -8.76
N GLY A 48 -21.48 7.62 -8.05
CA GLY A 48 -20.59 8.67 -7.62
C GLY A 48 -19.40 8.82 -8.56
N VAL A 49 -18.94 10.07 -8.70
CA VAL A 49 -17.73 10.41 -9.47
C VAL A 49 -16.50 10.26 -8.58
N PHE A 50 -16.25 9.05 -8.08
CA PHE A 50 -15.06 8.74 -7.31
C PHE A 50 -14.01 8.15 -8.24
N GLU A 51 -12.90 8.85 -8.41
CA GLU A 51 -11.80 8.39 -9.27
C GLU A 51 -10.49 8.48 -8.49
N GLY A 52 -10.07 7.35 -7.93
CA GLY A 52 -8.71 7.18 -7.40
C GLY A 52 -7.73 6.91 -8.52
N LYS A 53 -6.60 7.61 -8.52
CA LYS A 53 -5.47 7.43 -9.45
C LYS A 53 -4.17 7.33 -8.68
N PHE A 54 -3.17 6.76 -9.32
CA PHE A 54 -1.80 6.91 -8.87
C PHE A 54 -0.86 7.30 -9.99
N LYS A 55 0.31 7.81 -9.62
CA LYS A 55 1.45 8.00 -10.51
C LYS A 55 2.75 7.77 -9.75
N ILE A 56 3.81 7.46 -10.49
CA ILE A 56 5.17 7.53 -9.98
C ILE A 56 5.68 8.94 -10.26
N THR A 57 6.15 9.63 -9.22
CA THR A 57 6.65 11.01 -9.32
C THR A 57 8.14 11.05 -9.67
N ASP A 58 8.64 12.21 -10.10
CA ASP A 58 10.07 12.44 -10.35
C ASP A 58 10.93 12.21 -9.10
N LYS A 59 10.33 12.30 -7.90
CA LYS A 59 10.97 11.99 -6.62
C LYS A 59 11.02 10.49 -6.32
N LYS A 60 10.67 9.63 -7.28
CA LYS A 60 10.66 8.17 -7.17
C LYS A 60 9.79 7.70 -6.00
N THR A 61 8.55 8.20 -5.97
CA THR A 61 7.51 7.83 -5.01
C THR A 61 6.21 7.57 -5.74
N MET A 62 5.42 6.63 -5.23
CA MET A 62 4.02 6.53 -5.61
C MET A 62 3.23 7.65 -4.92
N GLU A 63 2.49 8.40 -5.71
CA GLU A 63 1.49 9.36 -5.25
C GLU A 63 0.12 8.81 -5.58
N PHE A 64 -0.72 8.63 -4.56
CA PHE A 64 -2.13 8.33 -4.70
C PHE A 64 -2.93 9.63 -4.60
N PHE A 65 -3.78 9.92 -5.59
CA PHE A 65 -4.53 11.16 -5.70
C PHE A 65 -5.88 10.90 -6.39
N GLY A 66 -6.84 11.80 -6.20
CA GLY A 66 -8.15 11.65 -6.80
C GLY A 66 -9.18 12.60 -6.22
N THR A 67 -10.41 12.49 -6.71
CA THR A 67 -11.54 13.28 -6.23
C THR A 67 -12.49 12.38 -5.45
N LEU A 68 -12.88 12.85 -4.26
CA LEU A 68 -13.94 12.23 -3.47
C LEU A 68 -15.18 13.13 -3.53
N SER A 69 -16.30 12.61 -4.02
CA SER A 69 -17.58 13.33 -4.06
C SER A 69 -18.55 12.77 -3.03
N LEU A 70 -18.72 13.43 -1.88
CA LEU A 70 -19.56 12.95 -0.76
C LEU A 70 -21.07 12.85 -1.06
N VAL A 71 -21.50 13.04 -2.31
CA VAL A 71 -22.90 13.27 -2.70
C VAL A 71 -23.84 12.09 -2.38
N ASN A 72 -23.35 10.87 -2.18
CA ASN A 72 -24.20 9.70 -1.86
C ASN A 72 -23.60 8.76 -0.79
N ASN A 73 -23.24 9.29 0.38
CA ASN A 73 -22.69 8.50 1.50
C ASN A 73 -21.31 7.85 1.24
N GLY A 74 -20.51 8.45 0.35
CA GLY A 74 -19.05 8.25 0.30
C GLY A 74 -18.58 6.84 -0.10
N ASP A 75 -18.20 6.66 -1.37
CA ASP A 75 -17.42 5.49 -1.77
C ASP A 75 -15.94 5.66 -1.36
N PHE A 76 -15.26 4.52 -1.20
CA PHE A 76 -13.83 4.47 -0.95
C PHE A 76 -13.05 4.44 -2.27
N ALA A 77 -11.90 5.11 -2.30
CA ALA A 77 -10.93 4.99 -3.39
C ALA A 77 -9.71 4.24 -2.87
N SER A 78 -9.26 3.22 -3.58
CA SER A 78 -8.06 2.47 -3.19
C SER A 78 -7.18 2.13 -4.39
N VAL A 79 -5.91 1.90 -4.11
CA VAL A 79 -4.94 1.33 -5.04
C VAL A 79 -4.39 0.06 -4.44
N ARG A 80 -4.16 -0.94 -5.28
CA ARG A 80 -3.60 -2.21 -4.85
C ARG A 80 -2.56 -2.70 -5.83
N THR A 81 -1.67 -3.56 -5.35
CA THR A 81 -0.78 -4.30 -6.23
C THR A 81 -1.53 -5.42 -6.94
N LYS A 82 -1.00 -5.91 -8.05
CA LYS A 82 -1.30 -7.26 -8.54
C LYS A 82 -0.86 -8.28 -7.50
N ALA A 83 -1.50 -9.44 -7.51
CA ALA A 83 -1.12 -10.53 -6.61
C ALA A 83 0.34 -10.93 -6.85
N LYS A 84 1.14 -10.91 -5.79
CA LYS A 84 2.57 -11.23 -5.83
C LYS A 84 2.94 -12.06 -4.61
N LYS A 85 3.84 -13.03 -4.81
CA LYS A 85 4.47 -13.72 -3.69
C LYS A 85 5.48 -12.78 -3.07
N LEU A 86 5.14 -12.21 -1.91
CA LEU A 86 6.01 -11.29 -1.18
C LEU A 86 7.08 -12.00 -0.35
N GLY A 87 6.95 -13.33 -0.17
CA GLY A 87 7.91 -14.12 0.61
C GLY A 87 7.84 -13.90 2.12
N LEU A 88 6.74 -13.31 2.61
CA LEU A 88 6.55 -13.02 4.02
C LEU A 88 6.37 -14.30 4.85
N GLU A 89 7.11 -14.40 5.94
CA GLU A 89 7.05 -15.47 6.93
C GLU A 89 6.46 -14.97 8.26
N LYS A 90 6.15 -15.92 9.16
CA LYS A 90 5.67 -15.58 10.49
C LYS A 90 6.75 -14.80 11.26
N GLY A 91 6.38 -13.63 11.77
CA GLY A 91 7.31 -12.74 12.50
C GLY A 91 7.89 -11.63 11.63
N ASP A 92 7.61 -11.65 10.33
CA ASP A 92 7.96 -10.54 9.44
C ASP A 92 7.09 -9.31 9.73
N THR A 93 7.69 -8.15 9.61
CA THR A 93 7.10 -6.83 9.79
C THR A 93 7.08 -6.11 8.46
N VAL A 94 5.94 -5.53 8.10
CA VAL A 94 5.80 -4.67 6.91
C VAL A 94 5.91 -3.21 7.35
N VAL A 95 6.81 -2.45 6.72
CA VAL A 95 7.06 -1.05 7.04
C VAL A 95 6.78 -0.19 5.83
N ALA A 96 5.80 0.70 5.96
CA ALA A 96 5.43 1.70 4.96
C ALA A 96 5.89 3.10 5.38
N LYS A 97 6.56 3.80 4.46
CA LYS A 97 6.87 5.22 4.63
C LYS A 97 5.85 6.07 3.88
N VAL A 98 5.01 6.78 4.63
CA VAL A 98 3.87 7.51 4.10
C VAL A 98 3.98 9.00 4.42
N ARG A 99 3.54 9.85 3.48
CA ARG A 99 3.22 11.26 3.72
C ARG A 99 1.73 11.42 3.45
N GLY A 100 0.96 11.60 4.52
CA GLY A 100 -0.48 11.85 4.43
C GLY A 100 -0.80 13.33 4.23
N ASP A 101 -2.07 13.61 3.96
CA ASP A 101 -2.66 14.94 3.82
C ASP A 101 -3.57 15.32 5.01
N GLY A 102 -3.56 14.50 6.07
CA GLY A 102 -4.39 14.66 7.26
C GLY A 102 -5.66 13.80 7.27
N ARG A 103 -5.98 13.08 6.19
CA ARG A 103 -7.08 12.10 6.15
C ARG A 103 -6.66 10.74 6.73
N GLU A 104 -7.65 9.95 7.10
CA GLU A 104 -7.47 8.56 7.54
C GLU A 104 -7.36 7.62 6.33
N TYR A 105 -6.42 6.68 6.41
CA TYR A 105 -6.17 5.69 5.37
C TYR A 105 -5.94 4.32 5.99
N THR A 106 -6.43 3.28 5.32
CA THR A 106 -6.24 1.89 5.73
C THR A 106 -5.28 1.17 4.78
N LEU A 107 -4.29 0.47 5.34
CA LEU A 107 -3.43 -0.44 4.59
C LEU A 107 -3.87 -1.88 4.87
N ASN A 108 -4.26 -2.59 3.81
CA ASN A 108 -4.71 -3.98 3.90
C ASN A 108 -3.69 -4.93 3.28
N LEU A 109 -3.45 -6.07 3.94
CA LEU A 109 -2.69 -7.19 3.39
C LEU A 109 -3.66 -8.34 3.13
N TYR A 110 -3.72 -8.79 1.87
CA TYR A 110 -4.59 -9.88 1.45
C TYR A 110 -3.80 -11.17 1.23
N LEU A 111 -4.35 -12.28 1.69
CA LEU A 111 -3.85 -13.61 1.36
C LEU A 111 -4.25 -13.98 -0.07
N ASN A 112 -3.45 -14.82 -0.73
CA ASN A 112 -3.76 -15.36 -2.06
C ASN A 112 -4.99 -16.29 -2.07
N LYS A 113 -5.58 -16.57 -0.91
CA LYS A 113 -6.87 -17.27 -0.78
C LYS A 113 -7.82 -16.35 -0.03
N PRO A 114 -9.01 -16.04 -0.58
CA PRO A 114 -10.03 -15.35 0.19
C PRO A 114 -10.39 -16.22 1.40
N LEU A 115 -10.29 -15.64 2.59
CA LEU A 115 -10.84 -16.26 3.79
C LEU A 115 -12.36 -16.17 3.64
N ILE A 116 -13.00 -17.31 3.39
CA ILE A 116 -14.46 -17.39 3.48
C ILE A 116 -14.76 -17.48 4.97
N ALA A 117 -15.42 -16.45 5.52
CA ALA A 117 -16.02 -16.55 6.84
C ALA A 117 -17.16 -17.57 6.77
N PHE A 118 -17.11 -18.59 7.63
CA PHE A 118 -18.22 -19.51 7.85
C PHE A 118 -19.20 -18.93 8.87
#